data_AF-A0A914QCV6-F1
#
_entry.id   AF-A0A914QCV6-F1
#
_cell.length_a   1.000
_cell.length_b   1.000
_cell.length_c   1.000
_cell.angle_alpha   90.00
_cell.angle_beta   90.00
_cell.angle_gamma   90.00
#
_symmetry.space_group_name_H-M   'P 1'
#
loop_
_entity.id
_entity.type
_entity.pdbx_description
1 polymer ?
#
loop_
_entity_poly.entity_id
_entity_poly.type
_entity_poly.pdbx_seq_one_letter_code
_entity_poly.pdbx_strand_id
1 'polypeptide(L)'
;MKGKGVASEWLQAPSVSSTGLQPNTPLQIKSQFNSDDGISALVSWPSITPLPTVPPSTAATASTFRPASVGTTSPLTGIKLIPSLTSCHFQVFIENGTTFNTDTFEKDESEGFLLHNLAFSSEYKIKLRTFVPGDSNLFESITTWPLETQYQSISCSQVHGKGSLECDPEPVENLSIQINTESATALIEWKPAVDSSKVLLYQLVYYPISSTSTIKANDKCSMEQISQYLSASTTKSTVKLPTKSECKFEVKLITYDLIGREAVATKTFIFSPPVLDEIQANLAGFWIFIAPAALLILLCLIIQCARCCEKKRSEKVAAMSKFSYPENV
;
A
#
# COMPACT_ATOMS: atom_id res chain seq x y z
N MET A 1 21.00 20.79 10.09
CA MET A 1 20.27 20.67 11.38
C MET A 1 21.10 21.37 12.43
N LYS A 2 20.47 22.09 13.35
CA LYS A 2 21.11 22.64 14.56
C LYS A 2 20.15 22.33 15.72
N GLY A 3 20.57 22.48 16.96
CA GLY A 3 19.67 22.41 18.10
C GLY A 3 20.02 23.44 19.16
N LYS A 4 19.09 23.68 20.10
CA LYS A 4 19.26 24.60 21.24
C LYS A 4 18.59 24.02 22.49
N GLY A 5 19.07 24.41 23.68
CA GLY A 5 18.35 24.17 24.94
C GLY A 5 17.09 25.05 25.00
N VAL A 6 15.97 24.52 25.50
CA VAL A 6 14.69 25.27 25.54
C VAL A 6 13.90 25.01 26.83
N ALA A 7 13.40 26.07 27.46
CA ALA A 7 12.56 26.00 28.65
C ALA A 7 11.07 25.69 28.36
N SER A 8 10.37 25.25 29.40
CA SER A 8 8.97 24.78 29.61
C SER A 8 7.81 25.20 28.66
N GLU A 9 7.92 26.24 27.83
CA GLU A 9 6.81 26.75 27.00
C GLU A 9 6.35 25.79 25.87
N TRP A 10 7.15 24.77 25.56
CA TRP A 10 6.78 23.69 24.61
C TRP A 10 5.66 22.76 25.12
N LEU A 11 5.25 22.85 26.40
CA LEU A 11 4.20 22.01 26.99
C LEU A 11 2.77 22.38 26.56
N GLN A 12 2.55 23.53 25.90
CA GLN A 12 1.20 24.01 25.60
C GLN A 12 0.64 23.60 24.23
N ALA A 13 1.46 23.00 23.35
CA ALA A 13 0.98 22.53 22.06
C ALA A 13 0.44 21.09 22.17
N PRO A 14 -0.64 20.75 21.44
CA PRO A 14 -1.22 19.42 21.50
C PRO A 14 -0.20 18.38 21.02
N SER A 15 0.20 17.49 21.93
CA SER A 15 1.08 16.37 21.63
C SER A 15 0.41 15.46 20.59
N VAL A 16 1.04 15.29 19.44
CA VAL A 16 0.66 14.23 18.51
C VAL A 16 0.99 12.90 19.17
N SER A 17 0.00 12.00 19.25
CA SER A 17 0.08 10.72 19.96
C SER A 17 1.44 10.02 19.71
N SER A 18 2.19 9.85 20.79
CA SER A 18 3.56 9.34 20.82
C SER A 18 3.62 7.85 20.48
N THR A 19 3.51 7.51 19.20
CA THR A 19 3.86 6.17 18.71
C THR A 19 5.38 6.10 18.58
N GLY A 20 6.06 5.80 19.69
CA GLY A 20 7.53 5.74 19.70
C GLY A 20 8.20 5.81 21.06
N LEU A 21 7.45 5.75 22.16
CA LEU A 21 8.05 5.49 23.47
C LEU A 21 8.61 4.06 23.45
N GLN A 22 9.91 3.89 23.17
CA GLN A 22 10.62 2.68 23.57
C GLN A 22 10.66 2.67 25.10
N PRO A 23 9.83 1.86 25.77
CA PRO A 23 9.88 1.74 27.22
C PRO A 23 11.24 1.11 27.52
N ASN A 24 12.04 1.74 28.39
CA ASN A 24 13.36 1.30 28.87
C ASN A 24 14.59 1.94 28.20
N THR A 25 14.45 2.99 27.39
CA THR A 25 15.62 3.81 27.04
C THR A 25 15.80 4.96 28.04
N PRO A 26 17.05 5.28 28.43
CA PRO A 26 17.31 6.38 29.37
C PRO A 26 17.09 7.78 28.78
N LEU A 27 16.93 7.87 27.45
CA LEU A 27 16.56 9.09 26.74
C LEU A 27 15.05 9.08 26.49
N GLN A 28 14.37 10.17 26.86
CA GLN A 28 12.95 10.39 26.56
C GLN A 28 12.82 11.39 25.42
N ILE A 29 12.07 11.04 24.38
CA ILE A 29 11.90 11.88 23.19
C ILE A 29 10.42 12.23 23.01
N LYS A 30 10.14 13.54 22.92
CA LYS A 30 8.81 14.07 22.61
C LYS A 30 8.86 14.80 21.28
N SER A 31 7.90 14.52 20.40
CA SER A 31 7.90 15.05 19.04
C SER A 31 6.76 16.03 18.84
N GLN A 32 6.97 17.03 18.00
CA GLN A 32 5.95 17.98 17.58
C GLN A 32 6.17 18.41 16.14
N PHE A 33 5.08 18.85 15.50
CA PHE A 33 5.10 19.55 14.23
C PHE A 33 4.65 21.01 14.41
N ASN A 34 5.38 21.95 13.81
CA ASN A 34 5.00 23.35 13.63
C ASN A 34 5.12 23.72 12.14
N SER A 35 4.21 24.54 11.60
CA SER A 35 4.31 25.00 10.21
C SER A 35 5.55 25.85 9.91
N ASP A 36 6.08 26.53 10.93
CA ASP A 36 7.20 27.45 10.74
C ASP A 36 8.56 26.74 10.91
N ASP A 37 8.62 25.74 11.80
CA ASP A 37 9.87 25.05 12.21
C ASP A 37 9.92 23.56 11.79
N GLY A 38 8.90 23.08 11.07
CA GLY A 38 8.77 21.69 10.64
C GLY A 38 8.64 20.71 11.82
N ILE A 39 9.19 19.50 11.64
CA ILE A 39 9.22 18.49 12.70
C ILE A 39 10.36 18.81 13.68
N SER A 40 10.01 18.83 14.96
CA SER A 40 10.95 19.02 16.06
C SER A 40 10.81 17.89 17.08
N ALA A 41 11.90 17.58 17.78
CA ALA A 41 11.93 16.57 18.83
C ALA A 41 12.74 17.04 20.03
N LEU A 42 12.10 17.07 21.20
CA LEU A 42 12.75 17.37 22.47
C LEU A 42 13.34 16.07 23.04
N VAL A 43 14.67 16.05 23.17
CA VAL A 43 15.44 14.96 23.76
C VAL A 43 15.73 15.31 25.21
N SER A 44 15.22 14.53 26.15
CA SER A 44 15.37 14.74 27.60
C SER A 44 15.98 13.49 28.25
N TRP A 45 16.69 13.69 29.35
CA TRP A 45 17.31 12.61 30.14
C TRP A 45 17.09 12.88 31.63
N PRO A 46 16.98 11.82 32.45
CA PRO A 46 16.75 11.98 33.88
C PRO A 46 17.87 12.81 34.52
N SER A 47 17.49 13.86 35.24
CA SER A 47 18.43 14.65 36.04
C SER A 47 18.97 13.80 37.19
N ILE A 48 20.30 13.72 37.29
CA ILE A 48 20.97 13.20 38.48
C ILE A 48 20.69 14.21 39.59
N THR A 49 19.72 13.92 40.45
CA THR A 49 19.58 14.67 41.70
C THR A 49 20.68 14.17 42.63
N PRO A 50 21.69 14.97 43.00
CA PRO A 50 22.67 14.52 43.98
C PRO A 50 21.93 14.19 45.28
N LEU A 51 22.13 12.96 45.75
CA LEU A 51 21.59 12.52 47.04
C LEU A 51 22.02 13.53 48.11
N PRO A 52 21.14 14.02 49.00
CA PRO A 52 21.53 14.93 50.07
C PRO A 52 22.63 14.25 50.89
N THR A 53 23.81 14.87 50.88
CA THR A 53 24.98 14.40 51.60
C THR A 53 24.67 14.54 53.08
N VAL A 54 24.34 13.44 53.75
CA VAL A 54 24.19 13.41 55.21
C VAL A 54 25.55 13.77 55.81
N PRO A 55 25.69 14.84 56.60
CA PRO A 55 26.95 15.14 57.27
C PRO A 55 27.24 14.05 58.32
N PRO A 56 28.53 13.73 58.60
CA PRO A 56 28.87 12.65 59.50
C PRO A 56 28.55 13.05 60.95
N SER A 57 27.44 12.55 61.49
CA SER A 57 27.13 12.61 62.91
C SER A 57 27.82 11.45 63.62
N THR A 58 28.84 11.80 64.40
CA THR A 58 29.50 10.96 65.41
C THR A 58 28.50 10.29 66.37
N ALA A 59 28.78 9.00 66.64
CA ALA A 59 28.37 8.12 67.75
C ALA A 59 27.30 8.57 68.76
N ALA A 60 26.30 7.71 69.03
CA ALA A 60 26.28 6.85 70.23
C ALA A 60 24.96 6.06 70.43
N THR A 61 25.13 4.79 70.79
CA THR A 61 24.26 3.92 71.63
C THR A 61 23.02 3.21 71.06
N ALA A 62 22.91 1.96 71.48
CA ALA A 62 22.11 0.86 70.93
C ALA A 62 20.80 0.57 71.69
N SER A 63 19.99 -0.32 71.08
CA SER A 63 18.92 -1.16 71.67
C SER A 63 17.59 -0.45 72.03
N THR A 64 16.37 -0.95 71.79
CA THR A 64 15.82 -2.29 71.45
C THR A 64 14.29 -2.12 71.20
N PHE A 65 13.76 -2.79 70.16
CA PHE A 65 12.36 -3.24 69.92
C PHE A 65 11.21 -2.29 69.46
N ARG A 66 10.93 -2.30 68.14
CA ARG A 66 9.74 -2.85 67.38
C ARG A 66 8.27 -2.50 67.77
N PRO A 67 7.27 -2.67 66.86
CA PRO A 67 6.91 -1.83 65.70
C PRO A 67 5.41 -1.41 65.68
N ALA A 68 5.04 -0.43 64.86
CA ALA A 68 3.68 -0.30 64.34
C ALA A 68 3.70 0.09 62.86
N SER A 69 2.82 -0.60 62.15
CA SER A 69 2.68 -0.81 60.72
C SER A 69 2.07 0.36 59.93
N VAL A 70 2.05 0.16 58.60
CA VAL A 70 1.26 0.84 57.57
C VAL A 70 1.96 2.07 56.99
N GLY A 71 2.40 2.13 55.74
CA GLY A 71 2.15 1.29 54.57
C GLY A 71 1.96 2.21 53.38
N THR A 72 2.97 2.39 52.54
CA THR A 72 2.79 2.69 51.11
C THR A 72 4.07 2.32 50.37
N THR A 73 4.05 1.15 49.74
CA THR A 73 5.05 0.70 48.78
C THR A 73 4.95 1.60 47.54
N SER A 74 5.86 2.56 47.41
CA SER A 74 6.14 3.19 46.12
C SER A 74 7.08 2.28 45.33
N PRO A 75 6.73 1.82 44.12
CA PRO A 75 7.61 0.99 43.31
C PRO A 75 8.61 1.90 42.58
N LEU A 76 9.62 2.40 43.28
CA LEU A 76 10.82 2.95 42.63
C LEU A 76 11.77 1.79 42.32
N THR A 77 11.29 0.88 41.48
CA THR A 77 12.08 -0.24 40.96
C THR A 77 12.84 0.26 39.73
N GLY A 78 14.13 0.50 39.89
CA GLY A 78 15.09 0.32 38.81
C GLY A 78 15.26 1.46 37.79
N ILE A 79 15.55 2.68 38.23
CA ILE A 79 16.37 3.57 37.37
C ILE A 79 17.82 3.23 37.69
N LYS A 80 18.45 2.44 36.84
CA LYS A 80 19.89 2.20 36.85
C LYS A 80 20.55 3.57 36.64
N LEU A 81 21.03 4.19 37.72
CA LEU A 81 21.83 5.42 37.69
C LEU A 81 22.93 5.24 36.64
N ILE A 82 22.92 6.07 35.59
CA ILE A 82 23.97 6.09 34.59
C ILE A 82 25.13 6.89 35.20
N PRO A 83 26.23 6.24 35.62
CA PRO A 83 27.27 6.89 36.42
C PRO A 83 28.13 7.90 35.64
N SER A 84 27.85 8.12 34.34
CA SER A 84 28.75 8.76 33.39
C SER A 84 28.39 10.20 33.00
N LEU A 85 27.30 10.78 33.52
CA LEU A 85 26.87 12.15 33.15
C LEU A 85 27.18 13.16 34.27
N THR A 86 28.46 13.36 34.57
CA THR A 86 28.93 14.19 35.70
C THR A 86 29.26 15.65 35.34
N SER A 87 29.12 16.04 34.06
CA SER A 87 29.41 17.40 33.56
C SER A 87 28.12 18.14 33.18
N CYS A 88 28.15 19.48 33.22
CA CYS A 88 27.11 20.32 32.64
C CYS A 88 27.29 20.54 31.14
N HIS A 89 28.41 20.12 30.54
CA HIS A 89 28.65 20.25 29.11
C HIS A 89 28.37 18.93 28.39
N PHE A 90 27.52 19.00 27.38
CA PHE A 90 26.99 17.85 26.65
C PHE A 90 27.26 17.97 25.16
N GLN A 91 27.60 16.86 24.55
CA GLN A 91 27.69 16.72 23.11
C GLN A 91 26.62 15.73 22.66
N VAL A 92 25.80 16.18 21.71
CA VAL A 92 24.78 15.39 21.06
C VAL A 92 25.21 15.11 19.63
N PHE A 93 25.10 13.84 19.25
CA PHE A 93 25.32 13.36 17.90
C PHE A 93 24.00 12.82 17.37
N ILE A 94 23.59 13.33 16.21
CA ILE A 94 22.36 12.92 15.53
C ILE A 94 22.75 12.42 14.14
N GLU A 95 22.40 11.19 13.81
CA GLU A 95 22.51 10.66 12.45
C GLU A 95 21.14 10.21 11.94
N ASN A 96 20.88 10.51 10.67
CA ASN A 96 19.91 9.88 9.81
C ASN A 96 20.72 9.35 8.60
N GLY A 97 20.34 8.26 7.95
CA GLY A 97 21.15 7.57 6.93
C GLY A 97 21.77 8.45 5.83
N THR A 98 21.29 9.68 5.64
CA THR A 98 21.79 10.68 4.69
C THR A 98 22.57 11.85 5.31
N THR A 99 22.40 12.13 6.60
CA THR A 99 22.97 13.31 7.27
C THR A 99 23.39 13.00 8.70
N PHE A 100 24.55 13.49 9.12
CA PHE A 100 24.94 13.50 10.52
C PHE A 100 25.19 14.94 10.98
N ASN A 101 24.90 15.21 12.25
CA ASN A 101 25.15 16.48 12.89
C ASN A 101 25.65 16.25 14.32
N THR A 102 26.60 17.08 14.75
CA THR A 102 27.15 17.03 16.09
C THR A 102 27.10 18.42 16.69
N ASP A 103 26.35 18.59 17.77
CA ASP A 103 26.24 19.85 18.48
C ASP A 103 26.72 19.70 19.92
N THR A 104 27.27 20.77 20.47
CA THR A 104 27.67 20.87 21.87
C THR A 104 26.85 21.95 22.56
N PHE A 105 26.39 21.69 23.77
CA PHE A 105 25.63 22.63 24.56
C PHE A 105 25.96 22.48 26.05
N GLU A 106 25.67 23.52 26.81
CA GLU A 106 25.69 23.48 28.26
C GLU A 106 24.27 23.27 28.76
N LYS A 107 24.08 22.34 29.69
CA LYS A 107 22.80 22.11 30.34
C LYS A 107 22.49 23.31 31.22
N ASP A 108 21.50 24.06 30.80
CA ASP A 108 20.84 25.14 31.54
C ASP A 108 19.65 24.58 32.33
N GLU A 109 18.75 25.47 32.76
CA GLU A 109 17.48 25.11 33.41
C GLU A 109 16.46 24.46 32.45
N SER A 110 16.85 24.18 31.19
CA SER A 110 15.98 23.50 30.23
C SER A 110 15.75 22.03 30.58
N GLU A 111 14.62 21.49 30.11
CA GLU A 111 14.27 20.09 30.30
C GLU A 111 15.05 19.15 29.35
N GLY A 112 15.74 19.69 28.34
CA GLY A 112 16.44 18.89 27.34
C GLY A 112 16.94 19.69 26.14
N PHE A 113 17.36 18.93 25.12
CA PHE A 113 17.88 19.46 23.86
C PHE A 113 16.84 19.37 22.75
N LEU A 114 16.53 20.49 22.09
CA LEU A 114 15.57 20.53 20.99
C LEU A 114 16.25 20.28 19.65
N LEU A 115 15.83 19.22 18.98
CA LEU A 115 16.09 18.97 17.57
C LEU A 115 15.02 19.64 16.72
N HIS A 116 15.41 20.29 15.62
CA HIS A 116 14.49 20.96 14.71
C HIS A 116 14.78 20.61 13.23
N ASN A 117 13.81 20.86 12.35
CA ASN A 117 13.89 20.55 10.92
C ASN A 117 14.20 19.08 10.63
N LEU A 118 13.55 18.16 11.35
CA LEU A 118 13.66 16.73 11.09
C LEU A 118 12.82 16.36 9.86
N ALA A 119 13.35 15.49 9.00
CA ALA A 119 12.60 14.87 7.92
C ALA A 119 11.47 13.96 8.46
N PHE A 120 10.36 13.88 7.73
CA PHE A 120 9.21 13.00 8.02
C PHE A 120 9.57 11.52 7.94
N SER A 121 8.88 10.70 8.73
CA SER A 121 8.96 9.22 8.70
C SER A 121 10.38 8.66 8.66
N SER A 122 11.32 9.35 9.30
CA SER A 122 12.75 9.08 9.21
C SER A 122 13.28 8.53 10.51
N GLU A 123 14.17 7.55 10.41
CA GLU A 123 14.86 7.00 11.58
C GLU A 123 16.12 7.83 11.89
N TYR A 124 16.20 8.26 13.13
CA TYR A 124 17.34 8.97 13.69
C TYR A 124 17.97 8.12 14.78
N LYS A 125 19.30 8.05 14.79
CA LYS A 125 20.06 7.59 15.94
C LYS A 125 20.63 8.79 16.67
N ILE A 126 20.27 8.90 17.94
CA ILE A 126 20.66 10.01 18.81
C ILE A 126 21.58 9.46 19.88
N LYS A 127 22.76 10.07 20.00
CA LYS A 127 23.77 9.73 21.00
C LYS A 127 24.11 10.95 21.83
N LEU A 128 24.24 10.77 23.13
CA LEU A 128 24.54 11.85 24.07
C LEU A 128 25.72 11.45 24.94
N ARG A 129 26.65 12.39 25.15
CA ARG A 129 27.76 12.24 26.10
C ARG A 129 28.09 13.56 26.78
N THR A 130 28.72 13.48 27.93
CA THR A 130 29.36 14.63 28.59
C THR A 130 30.75 14.87 28.01
N PHE A 131 31.19 16.12 28.04
CA PHE A 131 32.57 16.49 27.70
C PHE A 131 33.11 17.55 28.65
N VAL A 132 34.42 17.78 28.61
CA VAL A 132 35.09 18.86 29.34
C VAL A 132 35.51 19.93 28.32
N PRO A 133 35.06 21.19 28.46
CA PRO A 133 35.47 22.26 27.55
C PRO A 133 36.98 22.47 27.57
N GLY A 134 37.59 22.64 26.40
CA GLY A 134 39.03 22.86 26.25
C GLY A 134 39.86 21.59 26.03
N ASP A 135 39.26 20.41 26.15
CA ASP A 135 39.92 19.16 25.78
C ASP A 135 39.93 19.01 24.24
N SER A 136 41.11 18.88 23.64
CA SER A 136 41.24 18.82 22.15
C SER A 136 40.81 17.46 21.57
N ASN A 137 40.58 16.47 22.44
CA ASN A 137 40.17 15.10 22.09
C ASN A 137 38.64 14.96 21.93
N LEU A 138 37.94 16.05 21.62
CA LEU A 138 36.49 16.05 21.35
C LEU A 138 36.09 15.11 20.20
N PHE A 139 37.01 14.69 19.35
CA PHE A 139 36.74 13.85 18.19
C PHE A 139 37.51 12.51 18.16
N GLU A 140 38.42 12.25 19.10
CA GLU A 140 39.18 11.01 19.12
C GLU A 140 38.48 9.91 19.93
N SER A 141 37.82 9.02 19.18
CA SER A 141 37.76 7.57 19.42
C SER A 141 37.47 7.10 20.86
N ILE A 142 36.32 7.50 21.42
CA ILE A 142 35.64 6.70 22.43
C ILE A 142 34.46 6.04 21.75
N THR A 143 34.55 4.72 21.52
CA THR A 143 33.53 3.89 20.88
C THR A 143 32.27 3.70 21.74
N THR A 144 32.28 4.16 22.99
CA THR A 144 31.19 3.96 23.96
C THR A 144 30.44 5.27 24.21
N TRP A 145 29.27 5.41 23.60
CA TRP A 145 28.31 6.45 23.91
C TRP A 145 27.48 6.04 25.13
N PRO A 146 27.48 6.83 26.23
CA PRO A 146 26.81 6.43 27.46
C PRO A 146 25.28 6.41 27.33
N LEU A 147 24.75 7.19 26.39
CA LEU A 147 23.34 7.27 26.05
C LEU A 147 23.20 7.17 24.54
N GLU A 148 22.47 6.17 24.07
CA GLU A 148 22.12 5.96 22.66
C GLU A 148 20.67 5.51 22.57
N THR A 149 19.93 6.07 21.61
CA THR A 149 18.57 5.64 21.30
C THR A 149 18.27 5.78 19.81
N GLN A 150 17.31 4.97 19.34
CA GLN A 150 16.74 5.10 18.02
C GLN A 150 15.38 5.77 18.13
N TYR A 151 15.13 6.72 17.23
CA TYR A 151 13.95 7.56 17.23
C TYR A 151 13.39 7.64 15.82
N GLN A 152 12.11 7.33 15.67
CA GLN A 152 11.39 7.54 14.43
C GLN A 152 10.64 8.87 14.51
N SER A 153 10.90 9.76 13.55
CA SER A 153 10.19 11.03 13.46
C SER A 153 8.73 10.84 13.06
N ILE A 154 7.92 11.87 13.35
CA ILE A 154 6.48 11.91 13.03
C ILE A 154 6.24 11.54 11.57
N SER A 155 5.24 10.70 11.32
CA SER A 155 4.82 10.37 9.96
C SER A 155 3.90 11.45 9.39
N CYS A 156 3.85 11.56 8.07
CA CYS A 156 2.95 12.51 7.40
C CYS A 156 1.47 12.28 7.76
N SER A 157 1.06 11.03 7.93
CA SER A 157 -0.29 10.65 8.37
C SER A 157 -0.66 11.16 9.76
N GLN A 158 0.33 11.50 10.59
CA GLN A 158 0.14 12.03 11.94
C GLN A 158 0.05 13.57 11.99
N VAL A 159 0.30 14.27 10.87
CA VAL A 159 0.22 15.73 10.79
C VAL A 159 -1.10 16.19 10.15
N HIS A 160 -1.77 17.13 10.81
CA HIS A 160 -3.04 17.71 10.39
C HIS A 160 -2.89 19.19 10.04
N GLY A 161 -3.77 19.71 9.18
CA GLY A 161 -3.73 21.12 8.74
C GLY A 161 -2.69 21.39 7.66
N LYS A 162 -2.14 22.62 7.63
CA LYS A 162 -1.24 23.08 6.56
C LYS A 162 0.03 22.23 6.43
N GLY A 163 0.56 21.72 7.55
CA GLY A 163 1.73 20.84 7.54
C GLY A 163 1.55 19.54 6.77
N SER A 164 0.32 19.05 6.66
CA SER A 164 0.00 17.87 5.85
C SER A 164 0.24 18.10 4.35
N LEU A 165 0.31 19.36 3.90
CA LEU A 165 0.53 19.73 2.50
C LEU A 165 2.02 19.82 2.13
N GLU A 166 2.94 19.71 3.09
CA GLU A 166 4.38 19.67 2.80
C GLU A 166 4.83 18.24 2.47
N CYS A 167 4.10 17.24 2.93
CA CYS A 167 4.36 15.83 2.67
C CYS A 167 4.01 15.41 1.26
N ASP A 168 4.82 14.55 0.65
CA ASP A 168 4.46 13.93 -0.63
C ASP A 168 3.13 13.17 -0.52
N PRO A 169 2.25 13.26 -1.54
CA PRO A 169 0.99 12.53 -1.53
C PRO A 169 1.24 11.01 -1.50
N GLU A 170 0.40 10.30 -0.74
CA GLU A 170 0.48 8.83 -0.63
C GLU A 170 -0.40 8.16 -1.71
N PRO A 171 0.08 7.07 -2.34
CA PRO A 171 -0.70 6.32 -3.31
C PRO A 171 -1.86 5.59 -2.61
N VAL A 172 -2.92 5.26 -3.36
CA VAL A 172 -4.05 4.54 -2.77
C VAL A 172 -3.65 3.16 -2.23
N GLU A 173 -4.35 2.69 -1.20
CA GLU A 173 -4.18 1.36 -0.64
C GLU A 173 -5.13 0.36 -1.30
N ASN A 174 -4.78 -0.93 -1.24
CA ASN A 174 -5.65 -2.05 -1.61
C ASN A 174 -6.28 -1.94 -3.01
N LEU A 175 -5.55 -1.41 -4.00
CA LEU A 175 -6.01 -1.40 -5.39
C LEU A 175 -6.33 -2.82 -5.85
N SER A 176 -7.60 -3.08 -6.18
CA SER A 176 -8.14 -4.38 -6.52
C SER A 176 -8.91 -4.32 -7.83
N ILE A 177 -8.94 -5.44 -8.56
CA ILE A 177 -9.50 -5.54 -9.90
C ILE A 177 -10.32 -6.81 -9.95
N GLN A 178 -11.62 -6.67 -10.20
CA GLN A 178 -12.55 -7.77 -10.36
C GLN A 178 -13.04 -7.79 -11.81
N ILE A 179 -12.83 -8.91 -12.50
CA ILE A 179 -13.11 -9.03 -13.93
C ILE A 179 -14.46 -9.70 -14.11
N ASN A 180 -15.33 -9.09 -14.91
CA ASN A 180 -16.56 -9.70 -15.39
C ASN A 180 -16.39 -10.02 -16.88
N THR A 181 -16.19 -11.30 -17.17
CA THR A 181 -15.95 -11.82 -18.52
C THR A 181 -17.19 -11.74 -19.41
N GLU A 182 -18.40 -11.95 -18.86
CA GLU A 182 -19.66 -11.92 -19.60
C GLU A 182 -19.99 -10.52 -20.15
N SER A 183 -19.78 -9.49 -19.33
CA SER A 183 -20.02 -8.10 -19.71
C SER A 183 -18.79 -7.40 -20.31
N ALA A 184 -17.65 -8.09 -20.37
CA ALA A 184 -16.35 -7.53 -20.76
C ALA A 184 -16.00 -6.23 -20.00
N THR A 185 -16.20 -6.24 -18.69
CA THR A 185 -15.87 -5.11 -17.81
C THR A 185 -14.92 -5.52 -16.69
N ALA A 186 -14.14 -4.57 -16.18
CA ALA A 186 -13.42 -4.71 -14.93
C ALA A 186 -13.89 -3.66 -13.93
N LEU A 187 -14.22 -4.11 -12.72
CA LEU A 187 -14.46 -3.26 -11.57
C LEU A 187 -13.13 -3.05 -10.84
N ILE A 188 -12.72 -1.79 -10.75
CA ILE A 188 -11.48 -1.37 -10.09
C ILE A 188 -11.90 -0.69 -8.79
N GLU A 189 -11.42 -1.18 -7.65
CA GLU A 189 -11.75 -0.67 -6.31
C GLU A 189 -10.46 -0.38 -5.53
N TRP A 190 -10.48 0.67 -4.72
CA TRP A 190 -9.33 1.09 -3.91
C TRP A 190 -9.77 1.68 -2.57
N LYS A 191 -8.82 1.75 -1.64
CA LYS A 191 -8.97 2.44 -0.36
C LYS A 191 -8.14 3.73 -0.38
N PRO A 192 -8.74 4.91 -0.12
CA PRO A 192 -7.99 6.15 0.03
C PRO A 192 -6.95 6.06 1.16
N ALA A 193 -5.72 6.50 0.91
CA ALA A 193 -4.67 6.58 1.93
C ALA A 193 -4.90 7.72 2.93
N VAL A 194 -5.55 8.78 2.47
CA VAL A 194 -5.92 9.96 3.26
C VAL A 194 -7.44 10.20 3.17
N ASP A 195 -7.96 11.03 4.05
CA ASP A 195 -9.35 11.48 3.97
C ASP A 195 -9.63 12.16 2.62
N SER A 196 -10.81 11.91 2.07
CA SER A 196 -11.33 12.49 0.83
C SER A 196 -11.27 14.02 0.81
N SER A 197 -11.33 14.68 1.97
CA SER A 197 -11.17 16.14 2.11
C SER A 197 -9.78 16.66 1.72
N LYS A 198 -8.77 15.78 1.69
CA LYS A 198 -7.38 16.08 1.32
C LYS A 198 -7.03 15.65 -0.11
N VAL A 199 -7.98 15.07 -0.85
CA VAL A 199 -7.80 14.64 -2.22
C VAL A 199 -8.55 15.61 -3.13
N LEU A 200 -7.87 16.11 -4.17
CA LEU A 200 -8.51 16.94 -5.19
C LEU A 200 -9.35 16.07 -6.12
N LEU A 201 -8.71 15.06 -6.73
CA LEU A 201 -9.35 14.12 -7.63
C LEU A 201 -8.47 12.87 -7.82
N TYR A 202 -9.05 11.84 -8.42
CA TYR A 202 -8.31 10.68 -8.93
C TYR A 202 -8.30 10.69 -10.47
N GLN A 203 -7.23 10.16 -11.06
CA GLN A 203 -7.16 9.84 -12.47
C GLN A 203 -6.86 8.36 -12.64
N LEU A 204 -7.82 7.66 -13.22
CA LEU A 204 -7.70 6.25 -13.56
C LEU A 204 -7.23 6.12 -15.00
N VAL A 205 -6.05 5.54 -15.18
CA VAL A 205 -5.45 5.30 -16.50
C VAL A 205 -5.30 3.80 -16.69
N TYR A 206 -5.71 3.27 -17.84
CA TYR A 206 -5.46 1.87 -18.17
C TYR A 206 -5.14 1.67 -19.65
N TYR A 207 -4.26 0.70 -19.91
CA TYR A 207 -3.79 0.39 -21.25
C TYR A 207 -3.28 -1.05 -21.36
N PRO A 208 -3.30 -1.65 -22.56
CA PRO A 208 -2.73 -2.97 -22.79
C PRO A 208 -1.20 -2.93 -22.70
N ILE A 209 -0.61 -3.91 -22.03
CA ILE A 209 0.84 -4.13 -21.97
C ILE A 209 1.19 -5.11 -23.10
N SER A 210 1.88 -4.64 -24.15
CA SER A 210 2.43 -5.56 -25.15
C SER A 210 3.61 -6.30 -24.54
N SER A 211 3.54 -7.64 -24.48
CA SER A 211 4.59 -8.49 -23.90
C SER A 211 5.80 -8.67 -24.82
N THR A 212 5.77 -8.12 -26.03
CA THR A 212 6.87 -8.18 -26.99
C THR A 212 7.09 -6.82 -27.63
N SER A 213 8.30 -6.28 -27.48
CA SER A 213 8.78 -4.97 -27.97
C SER A 213 8.83 -4.80 -29.50
N THR A 214 7.99 -5.52 -30.25
CA THR A 214 7.79 -5.34 -31.68
C THR A 214 6.31 -5.13 -31.92
N ILE A 215 5.91 -3.85 -31.99
CA ILE A 215 4.61 -3.41 -32.48
C ILE A 215 4.47 -3.94 -33.91
N LYS A 216 3.85 -5.12 -34.07
CA LYS A 216 3.34 -5.56 -35.35
C LYS A 216 1.90 -5.06 -35.44
N ALA A 217 1.56 -4.48 -36.59
CA ALA A 217 0.26 -3.87 -36.90
C ALA A 217 -0.97 -4.82 -36.79
N ASN A 218 -0.80 -6.03 -36.26
CA ASN A 218 -1.83 -7.05 -36.05
C ASN A 218 -2.02 -7.42 -34.56
N ASP A 219 -1.54 -6.61 -33.60
CA ASP A 219 -1.79 -6.85 -32.18
C ASP A 219 -3.31 -6.77 -31.91
N LYS A 220 -3.92 -7.93 -31.65
CA LYS A 220 -5.36 -8.05 -31.34
C LYS A 220 -5.74 -7.31 -30.04
N CYS A 221 -4.73 -6.90 -29.27
CA CYS A 221 -4.81 -6.09 -28.06
C CYS A 221 -4.58 -4.59 -28.28
N SER A 222 -4.56 -4.11 -29.54
CA SER A 222 -4.35 -2.69 -29.85
C SER A 222 -5.53 -1.84 -29.36
N MET A 223 -5.39 -1.26 -28.18
CA MET A 223 -6.32 -0.32 -27.56
C MET A 223 -5.54 0.91 -27.12
N GLU A 224 -6.08 2.10 -27.39
CA GLU A 224 -5.49 3.36 -26.93
C GLU A 224 -5.59 3.46 -25.40
N GLN A 225 -4.63 4.15 -24.79
CA GLN A 225 -4.66 4.44 -23.37
C GLN A 225 -5.93 5.24 -23.04
N ILE A 226 -6.73 4.74 -22.10
CA ILE A 226 -7.90 5.45 -21.60
C ILE A 226 -7.55 6.10 -20.28
N SER A 227 -7.96 7.37 -20.13
CA SER A 227 -7.79 8.17 -18.91
C SER A 227 -9.14 8.72 -18.49
N GLN A 228 -9.52 8.47 -17.23
CA GLN A 228 -10.78 8.93 -16.64
C GLN A 228 -10.49 9.69 -15.34
N TYR A 229 -11.01 10.90 -15.24
CA TYR A 229 -10.98 11.68 -14.00
C TYR A 229 -12.18 11.34 -13.12
N LEU A 230 -11.94 11.16 -11.84
CA LEU A 230 -12.91 10.68 -10.84
C LEU A 230 -12.89 11.60 -9.62
N SER A 231 -14.05 11.75 -8.98
CA SER A 231 -14.19 12.55 -7.75
C SER A 231 -13.39 11.94 -6.60
N ALA A 232 -12.89 12.78 -5.69
CA ALA A 232 -12.24 12.38 -4.44
C ALA A 232 -13.11 11.48 -3.54
N SER A 233 -14.44 11.55 -3.66
CA SER A 233 -15.38 10.69 -2.93
C SER A 233 -15.57 9.30 -3.55
N THR A 234 -15.00 9.06 -4.74
CA THR A 234 -15.14 7.81 -5.47
C THR A 234 -14.07 6.81 -5.02
N THR A 235 -14.47 5.58 -4.72
CA THR A 235 -13.56 4.48 -4.32
C THR A 235 -13.60 3.29 -5.27
N LYS A 236 -14.41 3.39 -6.33
CA LYS A 236 -14.56 2.35 -7.36
C LYS A 236 -14.92 2.93 -8.71
N SER A 237 -14.47 2.28 -9.78
CA SER A 237 -14.85 2.60 -11.16
C SER A 237 -14.93 1.33 -12.01
N THR A 238 -15.83 1.33 -12.98
CA THR A 238 -15.97 0.22 -13.94
C THR A 238 -15.42 0.64 -15.28
N VAL A 239 -14.49 -0.15 -15.82
CA VAL A 239 -13.87 0.07 -17.12
C VAL A 239 -14.30 -1.01 -18.12
N LYS A 240 -14.38 -0.63 -19.39
CA LYS A 240 -14.70 -1.56 -20.49
C LYS A 240 -13.41 -2.13 -21.06
N LEU A 241 -13.42 -3.45 -21.30
CA LEU A 241 -12.30 -4.22 -21.84
C LEU A 241 -12.59 -4.66 -23.28
N PRO A 242 -11.55 -4.85 -24.11
CA PRO A 242 -11.74 -5.32 -25.47
C PRO A 242 -12.16 -6.79 -25.50
N THR A 243 -13.13 -7.12 -26.35
CA THR A 243 -13.77 -8.45 -26.41
C THR A 243 -13.08 -9.45 -27.33
N LYS A 244 -12.03 -9.04 -28.04
CA LYS A 244 -11.52 -9.79 -29.22
C LYS A 244 -10.45 -10.83 -28.91
N SER A 245 -9.65 -10.64 -27.87
CA SER A 245 -8.53 -11.53 -27.55
C SER A 245 -8.10 -11.41 -26.10
N GLU A 246 -7.36 -12.42 -25.64
CA GLU A 246 -6.69 -12.36 -24.36
C GLU A 246 -5.63 -11.26 -24.35
N CYS A 247 -5.69 -10.36 -23.37
CA CYS A 247 -4.79 -9.21 -23.27
C CYS A 247 -4.38 -8.96 -21.81
N LYS A 248 -3.11 -8.60 -21.61
CA LYS A 248 -2.59 -8.13 -20.32
C LYS A 248 -2.76 -6.61 -20.25
N PHE A 249 -3.26 -6.10 -19.13
CA PHE A 249 -3.49 -4.69 -18.89
C PHE A 249 -2.70 -4.19 -17.70
N GLU A 250 -2.32 -2.91 -17.76
CA GLU A 250 -1.88 -2.13 -16.61
C GLU A 250 -2.95 -1.12 -16.25
N VAL A 251 -3.24 -1.01 -14.96
CA VAL A 251 -4.06 0.04 -14.36
C VAL A 251 -3.15 0.90 -13.51
N LYS A 252 -3.16 2.21 -13.77
CA LYS A 252 -2.56 3.23 -12.92
C LYS A 252 -3.68 4.06 -12.32
N LEU A 253 -3.71 4.17 -11.00
CA LEU A 253 -4.58 5.09 -10.29
C LEU A 253 -3.71 6.18 -9.68
N ILE A 254 -3.88 7.39 -10.21
CA ILE A 254 -3.14 8.58 -9.80
C ILE A 254 -4.02 9.39 -8.86
N THR A 255 -3.52 9.66 -7.66
CA THR A 255 -4.15 10.55 -6.69
C THR A 255 -3.54 11.92 -6.81
N TYR A 256 -4.38 12.95 -6.91
CA TYR A 256 -3.93 14.34 -6.83
C TYR A 256 -4.35 14.94 -5.50
N ASP A 257 -3.40 15.53 -4.77
CA ASP A 257 -3.70 16.29 -3.56
C ASP A 257 -4.29 17.68 -3.88
N LEU A 258 -4.68 18.43 -2.85
CA LEU A 258 -5.29 19.76 -2.99
C LEU A 258 -4.39 20.80 -3.69
N ILE A 259 -3.08 20.53 -3.81
CA ILE A 259 -2.12 21.42 -4.49
C ILE A 259 -1.64 20.84 -5.83
N GLY A 260 -2.20 19.71 -6.28
CA GLY A 260 -1.98 19.13 -7.59
C GLY A 260 -0.76 18.20 -7.70
N ARG A 261 -0.14 17.78 -6.59
CA ARG A 261 0.93 16.77 -6.62
C ARG A 261 0.35 15.38 -6.79
N GLU A 262 1.10 14.49 -7.45
CA GLU A 262 0.65 13.16 -7.83
C GLU A 262 1.26 12.03 -6.99
N ALA A 263 0.45 11.01 -6.70
CA ALA A 263 0.88 9.73 -6.17
C ALA A 263 0.26 8.59 -6.97
N VAL A 264 1.04 7.56 -7.33
CA VAL A 264 0.61 6.54 -8.29
C VAL A 264 0.58 5.16 -7.66
N ALA A 265 -0.58 4.49 -7.75
CA ALA A 265 -0.72 3.07 -7.48
C ALA A 265 -0.92 2.32 -8.80
N THR A 266 -0.16 1.24 -9.01
CA THR A 266 -0.20 0.47 -10.27
C THR A 266 -0.54 -0.98 -10.01
N LYS A 267 -1.37 -1.59 -10.86
CA LYS A 267 -1.69 -3.02 -10.82
C LYS A 267 -1.94 -3.58 -12.21
N THR A 268 -1.46 -4.80 -12.45
CA THR A 268 -1.64 -5.49 -13.74
C THR A 268 -2.62 -6.64 -13.62
N PHE A 269 -3.37 -6.92 -14.70
CA PHE A 269 -4.28 -8.07 -14.78
C PHE A 269 -4.34 -8.63 -16.20
N ILE A 270 -4.86 -9.84 -16.36
CA ILE A 270 -5.06 -10.49 -17.67
C ILE A 270 -6.57 -10.67 -17.85
N PHE A 271 -7.07 -10.26 -19.03
CA PHE A 271 -8.45 -10.49 -19.43
C PHE A 271 -8.47 -11.50 -20.56
N SER A 272 -9.22 -12.59 -20.40
CA SER A 272 -9.51 -13.56 -21.45
C SER A 272 -11.00 -13.50 -21.75
N PRO A 273 -11.42 -13.13 -22.98
CA PRO A 273 -12.83 -13.11 -23.32
C PRO A 273 -13.43 -14.52 -23.23
N PRO A 274 -14.73 -14.65 -22.90
CA PRO A 274 -15.40 -15.93 -22.96
C PRO A 274 -15.30 -16.45 -24.40
N VAL A 275 -14.79 -17.67 -24.56
CA VAL A 275 -14.75 -18.34 -25.86
C VAL A 275 -16.20 -18.54 -26.28
N LEU A 276 -16.72 -17.67 -27.14
CA LEU A 276 -17.90 -18.02 -27.91
C LEU A 276 -17.45 -19.19 -28.78
N ASP A 277 -18.02 -20.37 -28.53
CA ASP A 277 -17.73 -21.59 -29.27
C ASP A 277 -17.95 -21.31 -30.77
N GLU A 278 -16.86 -20.96 -31.47
CA GLU A 278 -16.80 -20.84 -32.93
C GLU A 278 -17.23 -22.16 -33.60
N ILE A 279 -17.24 -23.24 -32.80
CA ILE A 279 -17.78 -24.56 -33.09
C ILE A 279 -19.30 -24.50 -33.36
N GLN A 280 -20.10 -23.71 -32.63
CA GLN A 280 -21.55 -23.63 -32.85
C GLN A 280 -21.93 -22.88 -34.13
N ALA A 281 -21.19 -21.84 -34.49
CA ALA A 281 -21.38 -21.11 -35.75
C ALA A 281 -21.01 -21.96 -36.98
N ASN A 282 -19.92 -22.74 -36.88
CA ASN A 282 -19.53 -23.67 -37.94
C ASN A 282 -20.46 -24.88 -38.05
N LEU A 283 -20.97 -25.42 -36.94
CA LEU A 283 -21.98 -26.50 -36.96
C LEU A 283 -23.27 -26.06 -37.67
N ALA A 284 -23.75 -24.83 -37.42
CA ALA A 284 -24.91 -24.28 -38.12
C ALA A 284 -24.67 -24.15 -39.63
N GLY A 285 -23.45 -23.75 -40.03
CA GLY A 285 -23.02 -23.75 -41.43
C GLY A 285 -23.01 -25.14 -42.08
N PHE A 286 -22.58 -26.18 -41.35
CA PHE A 286 -22.61 -27.57 -41.83
C PHE A 286 -24.04 -28.09 -42.05
N TRP A 287 -25.00 -27.74 -41.19
CA TRP A 287 -26.41 -28.13 -41.36
C TRP A 287 -27.07 -27.51 -42.60
N ILE A 288 -26.64 -26.32 -43.01
CA ILE A 288 -27.14 -25.64 -44.22
C ILE A 288 -26.79 -26.42 -45.50
N PHE A 289 -25.65 -27.12 -45.55
CA PHE A 289 -25.26 -27.93 -46.72
C PHE A 289 -25.74 -29.38 -46.65
N ILE A 290 -25.82 -29.96 -45.46
CA ILE A 290 -26.19 -31.38 -45.28
C ILE A 290 -27.71 -31.58 -45.48
N ALA A 291 -28.56 -30.67 -44.99
CA ALA A 291 -30.01 -30.84 -45.08
C ALA A 291 -30.55 -30.83 -46.53
N PRO A 292 -30.12 -29.93 -47.45
CA PRO A 292 -30.55 -29.95 -48.84
C PRO A 292 -30.01 -31.16 -49.60
N ALA A 293 -28.77 -31.57 -49.33
CA ALA A 293 -28.15 -32.73 -49.97
C ALA A 293 -28.87 -34.03 -49.58
N ALA A 294 -29.21 -34.21 -48.29
CA ALA A 294 -29.97 -35.37 -47.83
C ALA A 294 -31.39 -35.40 -48.43
N LEU A 295 -32.04 -34.23 -48.57
CA LEU A 295 -33.37 -34.12 -49.16
C LEU A 295 -33.38 -34.42 -50.67
N LEU A 296 -32.33 -34.00 -51.39
CA LEU A 296 -32.12 -34.37 -52.79
C LEU A 296 -31.88 -35.86 -52.98
N ILE A 297 -31.07 -36.49 -52.11
CA ILE A 297 -30.84 -37.94 -52.15
C ILE A 297 -32.15 -38.69 -51.88
N LEU A 298 -32.94 -38.27 -50.89
CA LEU A 298 -34.24 -38.86 -50.59
C LEU A 298 -35.21 -38.76 -51.78
N LEU A 299 -35.29 -37.59 -52.42
CA LEU A 299 -36.10 -37.38 -53.63
C LEU A 299 -35.65 -38.30 -54.78
N CYS A 300 -34.34 -38.43 -55.00
CA CYS A 300 -33.80 -39.34 -56.01
C CYS A 300 -34.19 -40.80 -55.73
N LEU A 301 -34.15 -41.24 -54.47
CA LEU A 301 -34.57 -42.59 -54.08
C LEU A 301 -36.07 -42.80 -54.28
N ILE A 302 -36.91 -41.82 -53.93
CA ILE A 302 -38.37 -41.88 -54.15
C ILE A 302 -38.69 -41.99 -55.65
N ILE A 303 -38.03 -41.21 -56.50
CA ILE A 303 -38.21 -41.25 -57.97
C ILE A 303 -37.77 -42.61 -58.53
N GLN A 304 -36.64 -43.15 -58.08
CA GLN A 304 -36.18 -44.49 -58.50
C GLN A 304 -37.16 -45.59 -58.07
N CYS A 305 -37.68 -45.53 -56.84
CA CYS A 305 -38.70 -46.46 -56.35
C CYS A 305 -40.00 -46.36 -57.15
N ALA A 306 -40.47 -45.15 -57.46
CA ALA A 306 -41.67 -44.93 -58.27
C ALA A 306 -41.54 -45.54 -59.68
N ARG A 307 -40.39 -45.33 -60.35
CA ARG A 307 -40.10 -45.93 -61.66
C ARG A 307 -40.02 -47.46 -61.61
N CYS A 308 -39.45 -48.04 -60.56
CA CYS A 308 -39.43 -49.49 -60.34
C CYS A 308 -40.84 -50.07 -60.11
N CYS A 309 -41.71 -49.35 -59.39
CA CYS A 309 -43.09 -49.75 -59.16
C CYS A 309 -43.95 -49.66 -60.43
N GLU A 310 -43.77 -48.64 -61.28
CA GLU A 310 -44.47 -48.53 -62.56
C GLU A 310 -44.10 -49.65 -63.53
N LYS A 311 -42.80 -50.01 -63.61
CA LYS A 311 -42.34 -51.12 -64.46
C LYS A 311 -42.94 -52.47 -64.02
N LYS A 312 -43.03 -52.72 -62.71
CA LYS A 312 -43.71 -53.92 -62.19
C LYS A 312 -45.23 -53.88 -62.41
N ARG A 313 -45.85 -52.70 -62.43
CA ARG A 313 -47.29 -52.55 -62.72
C ARG A 313 -47.59 -52.75 -64.21
N SER A 314 -46.75 -52.26 -65.12
CA SER A 314 -46.93 -52.49 -66.56
C SER A 314 -46.76 -53.97 -66.94
N GLU A 315 -45.84 -54.70 -66.31
CA GLU A 315 -45.70 -56.15 -66.51
C GLU A 315 -46.93 -56.93 -66.03
N LYS A 316 -47.54 -56.55 -64.89
CA LYS A 316 -48.76 -57.20 -64.40
C LYS A 316 -49.99 -56.92 -65.28
N VAL A 317 -50.10 -55.72 -65.86
CA VAL A 317 -51.22 -55.37 -66.76
C VAL A 317 -51.07 -56.06 -68.13
N ALA A 318 -49.83 -56.19 -68.65
CA ALA A 318 -49.57 -56.95 -69.89
C ALA A 318 -49.77 -58.47 -69.72
N ALA A 319 -49.64 -59.01 -68.51
CA ALA A 319 -49.95 -60.41 -68.21
C ALA A 319 -51.46 -60.68 -68.13
N MET A 320 -52.27 -59.70 -67.69
CA MET A 320 -53.73 -59.84 -67.60
C MET A 320 -54.46 -59.66 -68.94
N SER A 321 -53.88 -58.97 -69.93
CA SER A 321 -54.49 -58.81 -71.27
C SER A 321 -54.34 -60.04 -72.19
N LYS A 322 -53.67 -61.11 -71.75
CA LYS A 322 -53.48 -62.36 -72.53
C LYS A 322 -54.50 -63.47 -72.21
N PHE A 323 -55.48 -63.23 -71.33
CA PHE A 323 -56.41 -64.26 -70.85
C PHE A 323 -57.90 -63.96 -71.12
N SER A 324 -58.22 -63.23 -72.20
CA SER A 324 -59.60 -63.08 -72.65
C SER A 324 -59.75 -63.46 -74.12
N TYR A 325 -60.67 -64.41 -74.37
CA TYR A 325 -61.12 -65.06 -75.61
C TYR A 325 -60.29 -66.24 -76.13
N PRO A 326 -60.97 -67.39 -76.38
CA PRO A 326 -61.89 -67.58 -77.52
C PRO A 326 -63.35 -67.74 -77.04
N GLU A 327 -64.37 -67.14 -77.65
CA GLU A 327 -64.88 -67.23 -79.04
C GLU A 327 -65.38 -68.63 -79.39
N ASN A 328 -66.71 -68.75 -79.31
CA ASN A 328 -67.51 -69.93 -79.61
C ASN A 328 -67.46 -70.27 -81.11
N VAL A 329 -67.33 -71.55 -81.43
CA VAL A 329 -67.90 -72.20 -82.61
C VAL A 329 -68.51 -73.52 -82.15
#